data_AF-A0A1D2IF50-F1
#
_entry.id   AF-A0A1D2IF50-F1
#
_cell.length_a   1.000
_cell.length_b   1.000
_cell.length_c   1.000
_cell.angle_alpha   90.00
_cell.angle_beta   90.00
_cell.angle_gamma   90.00
#
_symmetry.space_group_name_H-M   'P 1'
#
loop_
_entity.id
_entity.type
_entity.pdbx_description
1 polymer ?
#
loop_
_entity_poly.entity_id
_entity_poly.type
_entity_poly.pdbx_seq_one_letter_code
_entity_poly.pdbx_strand_id
1 'polypeptide(L)'
;MLYLYFALLICCLLLFVAGVVEQRRHHAALHSIPSRVLVNGIRGKSSITRLCAGALRGGDLTTVAKTTGTAARFIHPDATEEPVYGKFGIANVVEQIGIVRRAAAYRPDALVIECMAVMPALQEVNQSKLIRSTIGVLCNVREDHLAEMGPTLDDVARSLCRSMPQDGICVTAEKDRFDILQEEADARNCKLIYADPEIVTDEELRGFSWFTFKENVAIALVVAELLGVEREVALQGMYDAPPDPGVLSVEKYVTEENKRLSFANVLAANDPESTLMNINQLLDLGAIRRPLNVVINCRPDRVERNGQMGEIIPDLQPDHVFVIGHPAKSAIDAIPAEWRDRAVDLGGERRDAHAFMTELLGRMSDGSSLVAIGNIHGQGEELLEYLAELPADETPDADQPAGPAQQTGPGPAARGPAAVPAQQVPRLDPFAAYPTAYEERYRADRGGPHRRVAHRDADREGPHLPGAGSHQVQGVDPGLGPAHARGVGEGCGEGAVVQGLVRGEQGQRGGRPLRVRLPVRGRRSGQEGRAGHALRR
;
A
#
# COMPACT_ATOMS: atom_id res chain seq x y z
N MET A 1 23.24 -51.49 -4.73
CA MET A 1 22.43 -50.73 -5.72
C MET A 1 20.93 -50.80 -5.44
N LEU A 2 20.25 -51.95 -5.59
CA LEU A 2 18.77 -52.06 -5.47
C LEU A 2 18.17 -51.44 -4.19
N TYR A 3 18.83 -51.63 -3.03
CA TYR A 3 18.45 -50.98 -1.76
C TYR A 3 18.37 -49.44 -1.83
N LEU A 4 19.31 -48.78 -2.52
CA LEU A 4 19.33 -47.31 -2.63
C LEU A 4 18.16 -46.80 -3.47
N TYR A 5 17.74 -47.54 -4.49
CA TYR A 5 16.54 -47.20 -5.28
C TYR A 5 15.27 -47.31 -4.44
N PHE A 6 15.14 -48.34 -3.58
CA PHE A 6 14.01 -48.42 -2.66
C PHE A 6 14.03 -47.31 -1.61
N ALA A 7 15.19 -46.99 -1.03
CA ALA A 7 15.33 -45.89 -0.08
C ALA A 7 14.94 -44.54 -0.72
N LEU A 8 15.43 -44.25 -1.94
CA LEU A 8 15.06 -43.07 -2.71
C LEU A 8 13.56 -43.03 -2.99
N LEU A 9 12.97 -44.14 -3.46
CA LEU A 9 11.54 -44.23 -3.76
C LEU A 9 10.68 -43.99 -2.50
N ILE A 10 11.06 -44.54 -1.35
CA ILE A 10 10.38 -44.29 -0.07
C ILE A 10 10.52 -42.81 0.32
N CYS A 11 11.69 -42.20 0.22
CA CYS A 11 11.87 -40.77 0.49
C CYS A 11 11.02 -39.89 -0.44
N CYS A 12 10.99 -40.18 -1.75
CA CYS A 12 10.13 -39.49 -2.72
C CYS A 12 8.64 -39.67 -2.39
N LEU A 13 8.21 -40.87 -1.99
CA LEU A 13 6.83 -41.15 -1.60
C LEU A 13 6.44 -40.39 -0.32
N LEU A 14 7.32 -40.36 0.69
CA LEU A 14 7.10 -39.63 1.94
C LEU A 14 7.00 -38.11 1.69
N LEU A 15 7.88 -37.55 0.86
CA LEU A 15 7.83 -36.14 0.45
C LEU A 15 6.56 -35.82 -0.34
N PHE A 16 6.15 -36.70 -1.27
CA PHE A 16 4.91 -36.56 -2.02
C PHE A 16 3.68 -36.56 -1.10
N VAL A 17 3.60 -37.53 -0.18
CA VAL A 17 2.51 -37.60 0.81
C VAL A 17 2.50 -36.39 1.73
N ALA A 18 3.66 -35.91 2.19
CA ALA A 18 3.77 -34.70 2.99
C ALA A 18 3.25 -33.46 2.25
N GLY A 19 3.65 -33.26 0.99
CA GLY A 19 3.17 -32.17 0.14
C GLY A 19 1.67 -32.24 -0.13
N VAL A 20 1.11 -33.43 -0.37
CA VAL A 20 -0.35 -33.62 -0.52
C VAL A 20 -1.10 -33.30 0.78
N VAL A 21 -0.54 -33.65 1.94
CA VAL A 21 -1.14 -33.32 3.25
C VAL A 21 -1.06 -31.83 3.54
N GLU A 22 0.07 -31.18 3.25
CA GLU A 22 0.24 -29.73 3.38
C GLU A 22 -0.74 -28.98 2.47
N GLN A 23 -0.81 -29.33 1.18
CA GLN A 23 -1.75 -28.73 0.25
C GLN A 23 -3.20 -28.91 0.70
N ARG A 24 -3.59 -30.11 1.15
CA ARG A 24 -4.95 -30.35 1.65
C ARG A 24 -5.28 -29.51 2.89
N ARG A 25 -4.33 -29.32 3.81
CA ARG A 25 -4.48 -28.46 4.99
C ARG A 25 -4.60 -26.99 4.61
N HIS A 26 -3.77 -26.51 3.68
CA HIS A 26 -3.83 -25.14 3.17
C HIS A 26 -5.16 -24.87 2.46
N HIS A 27 -5.59 -25.76 1.57
CA HIS A 27 -6.89 -25.66 0.93
C HIS A 27 -8.04 -25.73 1.95
N ALA A 28 -7.95 -26.54 3.01
CA ALA A 28 -8.98 -26.54 4.07
C ALA A 28 -9.07 -25.19 4.79
N ALA A 29 -7.93 -24.56 5.11
CA ALA A 29 -7.88 -23.20 5.68
C ALA A 29 -8.49 -22.15 4.72
N LEU A 30 -8.19 -22.22 3.42
CA LEU A 30 -8.81 -21.36 2.42
C LEU A 30 -10.34 -21.51 2.34
N HIS A 31 -10.86 -22.74 2.38
CA HIS A 31 -12.31 -22.97 2.33
C HIS A 31 -13.03 -22.58 3.63
N SER A 32 -12.31 -22.43 4.76
CA SER A 32 -12.89 -21.91 6.01
C SER A 32 -13.02 -20.39 6.07
N ILE A 33 -12.48 -19.66 5.10
CA ILE A 33 -12.59 -18.20 4.98
C ILE A 33 -13.47 -17.90 3.77
N PRO A 34 -14.76 -17.56 3.91
CA PRO A 34 -15.68 -17.44 2.78
C PRO A 34 -15.21 -16.43 1.73
N SER A 35 -14.93 -15.20 2.16
CA SER A 35 -14.55 -14.09 1.31
C SER A 35 -13.04 -13.87 1.36
N ARG A 36 -12.38 -13.90 0.19
CA ARG A 36 -10.93 -13.72 0.07
C ARG A 36 -10.70 -12.64 -0.97
N VAL A 37 -10.28 -11.46 -0.51
CA VAL A 37 -10.03 -10.28 -1.35
C VAL A 37 -8.53 -10.22 -1.63
N LEU A 38 -8.11 -10.32 -2.89
CA LEU A 38 -6.71 -10.17 -3.30
C LEU A 38 -6.51 -8.82 -3.99
N VAL A 39 -5.74 -7.94 -3.35
CA VAL A 39 -5.45 -6.58 -3.82
C VAL A 39 -4.13 -6.55 -4.59
N ASN A 40 -4.17 -6.13 -5.85
CA ASN A 40 -3.01 -6.06 -6.73
C ASN A 40 -3.04 -4.79 -7.59
N GLY A 41 -1.92 -4.41 -8.18
CA GLY A 41 -1.76 -3.16 -8.94
C GLY A 41 -0.40 -2.53 -8.69
N ILE A 42 -0.09 -1.43 -9.36
CA ILE A 42 1.21 -0.77 -9.18
C ILE A 42 1.22 0.01 -7.85
N ARG A 43 0.35 1.02 -7.69
CA ARG A 43 0.31 1.88 -6.49
C ARG A 43 -0.98 1.68 -5.67
N GLY A 44 -0.94 2.04 -4.38
CA GLY A 44 -2.11 2.07 -3.48
C GLY A 44 -2.54 0.71 -2.89
N LYS A 45 -1.83 -0.38 -3.17
CA LYS A 45 -2.17 -1.74 -2.71
C LYS A 45 -2.35 -1.88 -1.19
N SER A 46 -1.40 -1.42 -0.39
CA SER A 46 -1.47 -1.49 1.08
C SER A 46 -2.61 -0.62 1.63
N SER A 47 -2.77 0.60 1.11
CA SER A 47 -3.86 1.52 1.48
C SER A 47 -5.24 0.92 1.19
N ILE A 48 -5.46 0.37 0.00
CA ILE A 48 -6.71 -0.31 -0.38
C ILE A 48 -6.95 -1.55 0.48
N THR A 49 -5.90 -2.33 0.78
CA THR A 49 -6.00 -3.49 1.69
C THR A 49 -6.51 -3.09 3.07
N ARG A 50 -6.02 -1.96 3.61
CA ARG A 50 -6.45 -1.39 4.89
C ARG A 50 -7.87 -0.81 4.85
N LEU A 51 -8.20 -0.06 3.80
CA LEU A 51 -9.54 0.51 3.60
C LEU A 51 -10.59 -0.60 3.46
N CYS A 52 -10.35 -1.60 2.61
CA CYS A 52 -11.22 -2.78 2.52
C CYS A 52 -11.37 -3.50 3.87
N ALA A 53 -10.27 -3.68 4.62
CA ALA A 53 -10.34 -4.32 5.93
C ALA A 53 -11.12 -3.48 6.96
N GLY A 54 -10.95 -2.15 6.94
CA GLY A 54 -11.69 -1.20 7.75
C GLY A 54 -13.18 -1.19 7.46
N ALA A 55 -13.54 -1.05 6.19
CA ALA A 55 -14.92 -1.08 5.72
C ALA A 55 -15.66 -2.35 6.19
N LEU A 56 -15.02 -3.52 6.03
CA LEU A 56 -15.62 -4.79 6.41
C LEU A 56 -15.72 -4.97 7.94
N ARG A 57 -14.70 -4.54 8.70
CA ARG A 57 -14.77 -4.51 10.18
C ARG A 57 -15.87 -3.57 10.70
N GLY A 58 -16.06 -2.41 10.06
CA GLY A 58 -17.16 -1.50 10.38
C GLY A 58 -18.51 -2.17 10.22
N GLY A 59 -18.69 -2.97 9.16
CA GLY A 59 -19.88 -3.80 8.92
C GLY A 59 -20.02 -5.05 9.79
N ASP A 60 -19.41 -5.09 10.98
CA ASP A 60 -19.39 -6.22 11.91
C ASP A 60 -18.82 -7.55 11.35
N LEU A 61 -18.11 -7.54 10.21
CA LEU A 61 -17.49 -8.74 9.64
C LEU A 61 -16.13 -9.02 10.29
N THR A 62 -15.94 -10.25 10.77
CA THR A 62 -14.66 -10.70 11.32
C THR A 62 -13.63 -10.72 10.20
N THR A 63 -12.79 -9.69 10.12
CA THR A 63 -11.91 -9.47 8.96
C THR A 63 -10.45 -9.45 9.38
N VAL A 64 -9.65 -10.33 8.77
CA VAL A 64 -8.19 -10.35 8.91
C VAL A 64 -7.57 -9.72 7.67
N ALA A 65 -6.48 -8.97 7.82
CA ALA A 65 -5.76 -8.45 6.65
C ALA A 65 -4.23 -8.61 6.72
N LYS A 66 -3.58 -8.49 5.55
CA LYS A 66 -2.11 -8.53 5.46
C LYS A 66 -1.59 -7.59 4.37
N THR A 67 -0.80 -6.59 4.76
CA THR A 67 -0.11 -5.67 3.84
C THR A 67 1.35 -6.09 3.60
N THR A 68 1.93 -5.56 2.52
CA THR A 68 3.25 -5.97 2.02
C THR A 68 4.15 -4.80 1.64
N GLY A 69 3.69 -3.56 1.83
CA GLY A 69 4.42 -2.32 1.56
C GLY A 69 5.56 -2.04 2.54
N THR A 70 5.80 -0.76 2.82
CA THR A 70 6.97 -0.23 3.59
C THR A 70 7.28 -1.02 4.86
N ALA A 71 6.26 -1.45 5.59
CA ALA A 71 6.37 -2.49 6.60
C ALA A 71 5.26 -3.53 6.37
N ALA A 72 5.63 -4.81 6.20
CA ALA A 72 4.66 -5.89 6.11
C ALA A 72 3.97 -6.11 7.46
N ARG A 73 2.64 -6.05 7.49
CA ARG A 73 1.81 -6.15 8.71
C ARG A 73 0.77 -7.23 8.56
N PHE A 74 0.53 -7.98 9.63
CA PHE A 74 -0.67 -8.81 9.80
C PHE A 74 -1.61 -8.03 10.72
N ILE A 75 -2.83 -7.80 10.24
CA ILE A 75 -3.84 -6.97 10.89
C ILE A 75 -4.92 -7.91 11.43
N HIS A 76 -5.08 -7.90 12.75
CA HIS A 76 -6.02 -8.73 13.49
C HIS A 76 -7.47 -8.22 13.35
N PRO A 77 -8.50 -9.02 13.72
CA PRO A 77 -9.90 -8.60 13.61
C PRO A 77 -10.27 -7.35 14.43
N ASP A 78 -9.50 -7.05 15.49
CA ASP A 78 -9.62 -5.86 16.34
C ASP A 78 -8.78 -4.66 15.83
N ALA A 79 -8.29 -4.74 14.59
CA ALA A 79 -7.39 -3.78 13.94
C ALA A 79 -5.98 -3.65 14.58
N THR A 80 -5.63 -4.44 15.60
CA THR A 80 -4.25 -4.47 16.11
C THR A 80 -3.30 -5.08 15.07
N GLU A 81 -2.00 -4.76 15.14
CA GLU A 81 -1.02 -5.15 14.11
C GLU A 81 0.25 -5.78 14.67
N GLU A 82 0.66 -6.89 14.07
CA GLU A 82 1.99 -7.49 14.28
C GLU A 82 2.86 -7.37 13.01
N PRO A 83 4.18 -7.12 13.12
CA PRO A 83 5.09 -7.16 11.98
C PRO A 83 5.20 -8.57 11.40
N VAL A 84 5.19 -8.69 10.07
CA VAL A 84 5.40 -9.97 9.36
C VAL A 84 6.87 -10.06 8.93
N TYR A 85 7.65 -10.83 9.69
CA TYR A 85 9.05 -11.10 9.35
C TYR A 85 9.19 -12.23 8.33
N GLY A 86 9.69 -11.92 7.13
CA GLY A 86 10.10 -12.90 6.14
C GLY A 86 11.27 -13.76 6.62
N LYS A 87 11.32 -15.04 6.21
CA LYS A 87 12.48 -15.89 6.51
C LYS A 87 13.72 -15.29 5.85
N PHE A 88 14.79 -15.10 6.63
CA PHE A 88 16.02 -14.42 6.21
C PHE A 88 15.83 -12.96 5.73
N GLY A 89 14.73 -12.30 6.13
CA GLY A 89 14.42 -10.93 5.69
C GLY A 89 13.96 -10.81 4.23
N ILE A 90 13.74 -11.93 3.54
CA ILE A 90 13.32 -11.94 2.13
C ILE A 90 11.82 -12.23 2.08
N ALA A 91 11.07 -11.31 1.46
CA ALA A 91 9.66 -11.49 1.10
C ALA A 91 9.50 -12.68 0.14
N ASN A 92 8.60 -13.61 0.44
CA ASN A 92 8.42 -14.79 -0.41
C ASN A 92 6.94 -15.21 -0.45
N VAL A 93 6.39 -15.41 -1.64
CA VAL A 93 4.98 -15.82 -1.82
C VAL A 93 4.59 -17.07 -1.00
N VAL A 94 5.53 -17.96 -0.67
CA VAL A 94 5.29 -19.13 0.20
C VAL A 94 4.86 -18.75 1.62
N GLU A 95 5.21 -17.55 2.12
CA GLU A 95 4.77 -17.05 3.43
C GLU A 95 3.25 -16.97 3.55
N GLN A 96 2.55 -16.80 2.42
CA GLN A 96 1.09 -16.72 2.33
C GLN A 96 0.39 -17.98 2.88
N ILE A 97 1.04 -19.15 2.80
CA ILE A 97 0.54 -20.39 3.42
C ILE A 97 0.46 -20.24 4.96
N GLY A 98 1.48 -19.60 5.55
CA GLY A 98 1.52 -19.30 6.98
C GLY A 98 0.48 -18.25 7.39
N ILE A 99 0.33 -17.20 6.59
CA ILE A 99 -0.64 -16.12 6.79
C ILE A 99 -2.08 -16.65 6.72
N VAL A 100 -2.44 -17.38 5.68
CA VAL A 100 -3.78 -17.98 5.53
C VAL A 100 -4.08 -18.93 6.69
N ARG A 101 -3.12 -19.76 7.12
CA ARG A 101 -3.29 -20.65 8.28
C ARG A 101 -3.49 -19.88 9.59
N ARG A 102 -2.80 -18.75 9.77
CA ARG A 102 -2.99 -17.85 10.94
C ARG A 102 -4.36 -17.18 10.88
N ALA A 103 -4.74 -16.61 9.74
CA ALA A 103 -6.03 -15.99 9.51
C ALA A 103 -7.19 -16.95 9.80
N ALA A 104 -7.14 -18.18 9.27
CA ALA A 104 -8.17 -19.20 9.47
C ALA A 104 -8.41 -19.58 10.95
N ALA A 105 -7.44 -19.35 11.86
CA ALA A 105 -7.63 -19.58 13.29
C ALA A 105 -8.69 -18.64 13.92
N TYR A 106 -8.84 -17.44 13.38
CA TYR A 106 -9.87 -16.47 13.78
C TYR A 106 -11.26 -16.79 13.20
N ARG A 107 -11.35 -17.76 12.26
CA ARG A 107 -12.55 -18.08 11.47
C ARG A 107 -13.20 -16.84 10.82
N PRO A 108 -12.42 -16.01 10.12
CA PRO A 108 -12.91 -14.73 9.61
C PRO A 108 -13.92 -14.92 8.47
N ASP A 109 -14.90 -14.02 8.41
CA ASP A 109 -15.80 -13.86 7.28
C ASP A 109 -15.02 -13.41 6.03
N ALA A 110 -14.00 -12.56 6.22
CA ALA A 110 -13.16 -12.02 5.17
C ALA A 110 -11.65 -12.06 5.48
N LEU A 111 -10.84 -12.41 4.47
CA LEU A 111 -9.40 -12.15 4.42
C LEU A 111 -9.11 -11.14 3.31
N VAL A 112 -8.52 -9.99 3.65
CA VAL A 112 -8.06 -8.99 2.66
C VAL A 112 -6.54 -9.02 2.59
N ILE A 113 -5.97 -9.31 1.42
CA ILE A 113 -4.54 -9.54 1.31
C ILE A 113 -3.93 -8.90 0.07
N GLU A 114 -2.78 -8.26 0.28
CA GLU A 114 -2.01 -7.64 -0.78
C GLU A 114 -1.19 -8.67 -1.58
N CYS A 115 -1.14 -8.50 -2.90
CA CYS A 115 -0.30 -9.26 -3.81
C CYS A 115 1.15 -8.76 -3.79
N MET A 116 2.07 -9.65 -3.41
CA MET A 116 3.52 -9.39 -3.35
C MET A 116 4.25 -9.67 -4.68
N ALA A 117 3.57 -10.30 -5.63
CA ALA A 117 4.23 -10.89 -6.79
C ALA A 117 4.32 -9.88 -7.94
N VAL A 118 5.54 -9.53 -8.32
CA VAL A 118 5.79 -8.73 -9.53
C VAL A 118 5.66 -9.61 -10.78
N MET A 119 6.35 -10.74 -10.82
CA MET A 119 6.38 -11.62 -12.01
C MET A 119 4.99 -12.23 -12.33
N PRO A 120 4.51 -12.20 -13.60
CA PRO A 120 3.20 -12.72 -13.99
C PRO A 120 2.92 -14.16 -13.53
N ALA A 121 3.91 -15.06 -13.62
CA ALA A 121 3.79 -16.45 -13.19
C ALA A 121 3.64 -16.60 -11.66
N LEU A 122 4.25 -15.72 -10.88
CA LEU A 122 4.09 -15.70 -9.41
C LEU A 122 2.74 -15.12 -9.01
N GLN A 123 2.22 -14.13 -9.74
CA GLN A 123 0.86 -13.62 -9.57
C GLN A 123 -0.17 -14.73 -9.83
N GLU A 124 -0.01 -15.49 -10.92
CA GLU A 124 -0.89 -16.61 -11.27
C GLU A 124 -0.82 -17.74 -10.23
N VAL A 125 0.36 -18.08 -9.69
CA VAL A 125 0.49 -19.04 -8.58
C VAL A 125 -0.15 -18.51 -7.29
N ASN A 126 0.05 -17.23 -6.97
CA ASN A 126 -0.54 -16.61 -5.79
C ASN A 126 -2.07 -16.69 -5.85
N GLN A 127 -2.67 -16.36 -7.00
CA GLN A 127 -4.11 -16.46 -7.18
C GLN A 127 -4.61 -17.91 -7.26
N SER A 128 -4.06 -18.74 -8.14
CA SER A 128 -4.61 -20.09 -8.42
C SER A 128 -4.41 -21.10 -7.27
N LYS A 129 -3.38 -20.92 -6.42
CA LYS A 129 -2.99 -21.90 -5.39
C LYS A 129 -2.92 -21.33 -3.98
N LEU A 130 -2.37 -20.13 -3.79
CA LEU A 130 -2.04 -19.62 -2.45
C LEU A 130 -3.21 -18.90 -1.78
N ILE A 131 -3.90 -18.01 -2.50
CA ILE A 131 -5.00 -17.19 -1.96
C ILE A 131 -6.37 -17.62 -2.49
N ARG A 132 -6.46 -18.01 -3.78
CA ARG A 132 -7.72 -18.41 -4.43
C ARG A 132 -8.84 -17.41 -4.14
N SER A 133 -8.61 -16.14 -4.44
CA SER A 133 -9.53 -15.05 -4.11
C SER A 133 -10.93 -15.30 -4.67
N THR A 134 -11.95 -14.82 -3.96
CA THR A 134 -13.33 -14.70 -4.49
C THR A 134 -13.53 -13.36 -5.17
N ILE A 135 -12.82 -12.33 -4.68
CA ILE A 135 -12.82 -10.97 -5.21
C ILE A 135 -11.35 -10.60 -5.48
N GLY A 136 -11.02 -10.33 -6.74
CA GLY A 136 -9.79 -9.64 -7.11
C GLY A 136 -9.99 -8.13 -7.07
N VAL A 137 -8.92 -7.39 -6.78
CA VAL A 137 -8.90 -5.93 -6.91
C VAL A 137 -7.67 -5.56 -7.73
N LEU A 138 -7.87 -4.76 -8.79
CA LEU A 138 -6.80 -4.16 -9.58
C LEU A 138 -6.82 -2.64 -9.40
N CYS A 139 -5.85 -2.10 -8.66
CA CYS A 139 -5.88 -0.70 -8.23
C CYS A 139 -5.66 0.29 -9.38
N ASN A 140 -4.64 0.06 -10.22
CA ASN A 140 -4.22 0.90 -11.35
C ASN A 140 -3.12 0.20 -12.15
N VAL A 141 -2.99 0.59 -13.41
CA VAL A 141 -1.91 0.23 -14.34
C VAL A 141 -1.01 1.45 -14.54
N ARG A 142 0.29 1.33 -14.25
CA ARG A 142 1.29 2.40 -14.38
C ARG A 142 2.64 1.84 -14.83
N GLU A 143 3.54 2.69 -15.30
CA GLU A 143 4.89 2.28 -15.69
C GLU A 143 5.71 1.95 -14.43
N ASP A 144 5.90 0.66 -14.19
CA ASP A 144 6.80 0.10 -13.17
C ASP A 144 7.12 -1.34 -13.55
N HIS A 145 8.28 -1.86 -13.12
CA HIS A 145 8.69 -3.25 -13.35
C HIS A 145 8.54 -3.77 -14.81
N LEU A 146 8.80 -2.91 -15.81
CA LEU A 146 8.61 -3.24 -17.23
C LEU A 146 9.52 -4.41 -17.70
N ALA A 147 10.64 -4.66 -17.02
CA ALA A 147 11.50 -5.79 -17.31
C ALA A 147 10.85 -7.14 -16.92
N GLU A 148 10.03 -7.15 -15.87
CA GLU A 148 9.35 -8.34 -15.34
C GLU A 148 7.91 -8.50 -15.85
N MET A 149 7.21 -7.40 -16.07
CA MET A 149 5.79 -7.37 -16.47
C MET A 149 5.58 -7.23 -17.99
N GLY A 150 6.58 -6.72 -18.71
CA GLY A 150 6.54 -6.48 -20.15
C GLY A 150 6.73 -5.01 -20.52
N PRO A 151 7.15 -4.72 -21.76
CA PRO A 151 7.68 -3.41 -22.15
C PRO A 151 6.64 -2.28 -22.26
N THR A 152 5.34 -2.59 -22.27
CA THR A 152 4.26 -1.59 -22.41
C THR A 152 3.27 -1.61 -21.25
N LEU A 153 2.51 -0.52 -21.08
CA LEU A 153 1.41 -0.46 -20.12
C LEU A 153 0.32 -1.52 -20.36
N ASP A 154 0.12 -1.94 -21.61
CA ASP A 154 -0.81 -3.00 -21.97
C ASP A 154 -0.30 -4.38 -21.50
N ASP A 155 1.02 -4.61 -21.57
CA ASP A 155 1.65 -5.80 -20.98
C ASP A 155 1.54 -5.79 -19.45
N VAL A 156 1.75 -4.62 -18.81
CA VAL A 156 1.55 -4.45 -17.36
C VAL A 156 0.09 -4.75 -16.98
N ALA A 157 -0.90 -4.28 -17.75
CA ALA A 157 -2.30 -4.59 -17.55
C ALA A 157 -2.57 -6.10 -17.61
N ARG A 158 -2.09 -6.79 -18.65
CA ARG A 158 -2.25 -8.25 -18.82
C ARG A 158 -1.48 -9.07 -17.78
N SER A 159 -0.33 -8.56 -17.33
CA SER A 159 0.45 -9.09 -16.21
C SER A 159 -0.36 -9.07 -14.92
N LEU A 160 -0.91 -7.90 -14.55
CA LEU A 160 -1.76 -7.72 -13.37
C LEU A 160 -3.03 -8.59 -13.43
N CYS A 161 -3.61 -8.78 -14.62
CA CYS A 161 -4.75 -9.67 -14.82
C CYS A 161 -4.46 -11.15 -14.51
N ARG A 162 -3.21 -11.56 -14.26
CA ARG A 162 -2.87 -12.90 -13.74
C ARG A 162 -3.33 -13.12 -12.31
N SER A 163 -3.62 -12.05 -11.55
CA SER A 163 -4.21 -12.16 -10.21
C SER A 163 -5.74 -12.19 -10.18
N MET A 164 -6.42 -12.04 -11.33
CA MET A 164 -7.90 -12.12 -11.39
C MET A 164 -8.40 -13.52 -11.03
N PRO A 165 -9.51 -13.65 -10.28
CA PRO A 165 -10.14 -14.94 -10.03
C PRO A 165 -10.77 -15.55 -11.29
N GLN A 166 -10.83 -16.88 -11.31
CA GLN A 166 -11.68 -17.64 -12.24
C GLN A 166 -13.05 -17.80 -11.61
N ASP A 167 -14.12 -17.66 -12.39
CA ASP A 167 -15.53 -17.73 -11.92
C ASP A 167 -15.84 -16.77 -10.73
N GLY A 168 -15.12 -15.65 -10.64
CA GLY A 168 -15.18 -14.70 -9.52
C GLY A 168 -15.56 -13.28 -9.93
N ILE A 169 -15.20 -12.31 -9.08
CA ILE A 169 -15.41 -10.88 -9.33
C ILE A 169 -14.05 -10.17 -9.30
N CYS A 170 -13.86 -9.16 -10.15
CA CYS A 170 -12.74 -8.23 -10.07
C CYS A 170 -13.25 -6.80 -9.96
N VAL A 171 -12.72 -6.00 -9.03
CA VAL A 171 -13.03 -4.57 -8.88
C VAL A 171 -11.83 -3.74 -9.33
N THR A 172 -12.05 -2.64 -10.05
CA THR A 172 -10.98 -1.73 -10.48
C THR A 172 -11.47 -0.29 -10.61
N ALA A 173 -10.59 0.68 -10.36
CA ALA A 173 -10.78 2.08 -10.74
C ALA A 173 -9.95 2.46 -12.00
N GLU A 174 -9.26 1.49 -12.63
CA GLU A 174 -8.51 1.70 -13.86
C GLU A 174 -9.45 2.03 -15.02
N LYS A 175 -9.23 3.19 -15.64
CA LYS A 175 -10.07 3.73 -16.71
C LYS A 175 -9.44 3.57 -18.09
N ASP A 176 -8.15 3.88 -18.23
CA ASP A 176 -7.48 3.95 -19.54
C ASP A 176 -7.31 2.58 -20.19
N ARG A 177 -7.04 1.54 -19.38
CA ARG A 177 -6.88 0.15 -19.85
C ARG A 177 -8.08 -0.74 -19.52
N PHE A 178 -9.24 -0.14 -19.22
CA PHE A 178 -10.44 -0.90 -18.83
C PHE A 178 -10.82 -1.99 -19.85
N ASP A 179 -10.71 -1.70 -21.15
CA ASP A 179 -11.01 -2.67 -22.22
C ASP A 179 -10.11 -3.92 -22.18
N ILE A 180 -8.82 -3.76 -21.84
CA ILE A 180 -7.87 -4.88 -21.69
C ILE A 180 -8.21 -5.71 -20.45
N LEU A 181 -8.54 -5.03 -19.34
CA LEU A 181 -8.99 -5.69 -18.12
C LEU A 181 -10.30 -6.46 -18.37
N GLN A 182 -11.22 -5.92 -19.17
CA GLN A 182 -12.48 -6.57 -19.53
C GLN A 182 -12.24 -7.82 -20.39
N GLU A 183 -11.38 -7.75 -21.42
CA GLU A 183 -10.99 -8.91 -22.24
C GLU A 183 -10.41 -10.05 -21.38
N GLU A 184 -9.47 -9.73 -20.49
CA GLU A 184 -8.83 -10.70 -19.61
C GLU A 184 -9.81 -11.26 -18.54
N ALA A 185 -10.76 -10.45 -18.07
CA ALA A 185 -11.81 -10.87 -17.15
C ALA A 185 -12.80 -11.85 -17.82
N ASP A 186 -13.28 -11.52 -19.02
CA ASP A 186 -14.17 -12.37 -19.81
C ASP A 186 -13.52 -13.73 -20.12
N ALA A 187 -12.23 -13.74 -20.48
CA ALA A 187 -11.44 -14.96 -20.70
C ALA A 187 -11.32 -15.87 -19.46
N ARG A 188 -11.58 -15.35 -18.26
CA ARG A 188 -11.56 -16.08 -16.97
C ARG A 188 -12.96 -16.34 -16.40
N ASN A 189 -14.03 -15.99 -17.13
CA ASN A 189 -15.40 -15.93 -16.61
C ASN A 189 -15.49 -15.11 -15.31
N CYS A 190 -14.73 -14.02 -15.24
CA CYS A 190 -14.66 -13.13 -14.09
C CYS A 190 -15.52 -11.89 -14.36
N LYS A 191 -16.39 -11.51 -13.41
CA LYS A 191 -17.16 -10.28 -13.53
C LYS A 191 -16.28 -9.09 -13.17
N LEU A 192 -15.87 -8.28 -14.14
CA LEU A 192 -15.25 -6.98 -13.88
C LEU A 192 -16.30 -5.96 -13.41
N ILE A 193 -15.93 -5.12 -12.45
CA ILE A 193 -16.73 -4.01 -11.92
C ILE A 193 -15.84 -2.78 -11.85
N TYR A 194 -16.27 -1.70 -12.51
CA TYR A 194 -15.64 -0.39 -12.39
C TYR A 194 -16.12 0.30 -11.10
N ALA A 195 -15.18 0.73 -10.28
CA ALA A 195 -15.40 1.54 -9.08
C ALA A 195 -15.15 3.01 -9.44
N ASP A 196 -16.22 3.71 -9.79
CA ASP A 196 -16.16 5.11 -10.23
C ASP A 196 -15.72 6.03 -9.07
N PRO A 197 -14.59 6.76 -9.18
CA PRO A 197 -14.13 7.67 -8.13
C PRO A 197 -15.13 8.79 -7.79
N GLU A 198 -16.01 9.16 -8.73
CA GLU A 198 -17.04 10.19 -8.52
C GLU A 198 -18.13 9.77 -7.52
N ILE A 199 -18.19 8.49 -7.11
CA ILE A 199 -19.03 8.08 -5.98
C ILE A 199 -18.49 8.57 -4.63
N VAL A 200 -17.29 9.17 -4.57
CA VAL A 200 -16.66 9.68 -3.34
C VAL A 200 -16.56 11.20 -3.40
N THR A 201 -17.15 11.86 -2.43
CA THR A 201 -17.14 13.32 -2.30
C THR A 201 -15.86 13.82 -1.65
N ASP A 202 -15.54 15.11 -1.86
CA ASP A 202 -14.39 15.76 -1.21
C ASP A 202 -14.64 15.98 0.29
N GLU A 203 -15.87 15.85 0.76
CA GLU A 203 -16.24 15.87 2.18
C GLU A 203 -15.95 14.52 2.83
N GLU A 204 -16.31 13.41 2.18
CA GLU A 204 -15.96 12.06 2.64
C GLU A 204 -14.45 11.82 2.65
N LEU A 205 -13.68 12.40 1.71
CA LEU A 205 -12.22 12.37 1.77
C LEU A 205 -11.64 13.12 2.97
N ARG A 206 -12.29 14.19 3.44
CA ARG A 206 -11.85 14.97 4.61
C ARG A 206 -12.10 14.27 5.96
N GLY A 207 -12.84 13.15 5.96
CA GLY A 207 -13.00 12.30 7.16
C GLY A 207 -11.77 11.48 7.52
N PHE A 208 -10.81 11.30 6.60
CA PHE A 208 -9.56 10.58 6.87
C PHE A 208 -8.52 11.47 7.57
N SER A 209 -7.89 10.97 8.64
CA SER A 209 -6.76 11.64 9.30
C SER A 209 -5.41 11.46 8.57
N TRP A 210 -5.42 10.74 7.44
CA TRP A 210 -4.29 10.57 6.54
C TRP A 210 -4.72 10.78 5.09
N PHE A 211 -3.76 11.08 4.22
CA PHE A 211 -4.03 11.30 2.82
C PHE A 211 -4.39 9.98 2.08
N THR A 212 -5.49 10.00 1.31
CA THR A 212 -5.93 8.89 0.46
C THR A 212 -6.60 9.42 -0.82
N PHE A 213 -6.81 8.52 -1.78
CA PHE A 213 -7.35 8.81 -3.12
C PHE A 213 -8.81 8.34 -3.26
N LYS A 214 -9.62 9.04 -4.08
CA LYS A 214 -11.02 8.65 -4.34
C LYS A 214 -11.13 7.24 -4.91
N GLU A 215 -10.22 6.88 -5.82
CA GLU A 215 -10.07 5.56 -6.42
C GLU A 215 -9.94 4.47 -5.35
N ASN A 216 -9.12 4.71 -4.33
CA ASN A 216 -8.89 3.75 -3.25
C ASN A 216 -10.15 3.53 -2.40
N VAL A 217 -10.85 4.63 -2.09
CA VAL A 217 -12.08 4.61 -1.29
C VAL A 217 -13.24 4.02 -2.08
N ALA A 218 -13.40 4.37 -3.36
CA ALA A 218 -14.41 3.81 -4.26
C ALA A 218 -14.26 2.29 -4.43
N ILE A 219 -13.02 1.80 -4.61
CA ILE A 219 -12.72 0.36 -4.63
C ILE A 219 -13.16 -0.30 -3.32
N ALA A 220 -12.81 0.27 -2.16
CA ALA A 220 -13.17 -0.29 -0.86
C ALA A 220 -14.69 -0.30 -0.61
N LEU A 221 -15.39 0.76 -1.03
CA LEU A 221 -16.86 0.85 -1.00
C LEU A 221 -17.52 -0.24 -1.84
N VAL A 222 -17.07 -0.46 -3.08
CA VAL A 222 -17.61 -1.51 -3.96
C VAL A 222 -17.31 -2.90 -3.38
N VAL A 223 -16.14 -3.13 -2.79
CA VAL A 223 -15.83 -4.40 -2.10
C VAL A 223 -16.71 -4.60 -0.86
N ALA A 224 -17.02 -3.54 -0.12
CA ALA A 224 -17.93 -3.58 1.03
C ALA A 224 -19.38 -3.90 0.61
N GLU A 225 -19.88 -3.25 -0.44
CA GLU A 225 -21.20 -3.52 -1.03
C GLU A 225 -21.34 -4.99 -1.47
N LEU A 226 -20.32 -5.52 -2.17
CA LEU A 226 -20.27 -6.93 -2.61
C LEU A 226 -20.35 -7.94 -1.45
N LEU A 227 -19.96 -7.53 -0.24
CA LEU A 227 -20.00 -8.34 0.98
C LEU A 227 -21.16 -7.97 1.91
N GLY A 228 -22.07 -7.09 1.47
CA GLY A 228 -23.31 -6.75 2.16
C GLY A 228 -23.16 -5.72 3.28
N VAL A 229 -22.09 -4.93 3.27
CA VAL A 229 -21.89 -3.82 4.22
C VAL A 229 -22.48 -2.52 3.65
N GLU A 230 -23.28 -1.83 4.47
CA GLU A 230 -23.89 -0.54 4.13
C GLU A 230 -22.84 0.59 4.04
N ARG A 231 -23.03 1.52 3.08
CA ARG A 231 -22.05 2.57 2.71
C ARG A 231 -21.55 3.38 3.91
N GLU A 232 -22.46 3.93 4.71
CA GLU A 232 -22.10 4.82 5.83
C GLU A 232 -21.24 4.09 6.88
N VAL A 233 -21.55 2.82 7.12
CA VAL A 233 -20.83 1.97 8.07
C VAL A 233 -19.47 1.56 7.51
N ALA A 234 -19.39 1.32 6.19
CA ALA A 234 -18.13 1.09 5.49
C ALA A 234 -17.21 2.33 5.54
N LEU A 235 -17.75 3.55 5.36
CA LEU A 235 -16.99 4.80 5.48
C LEU A 235 -16.47 5.01 6.90
N GLN A 236 -17.33 4.84 7.91
CA GLN A 236 -16.90 4.94 9.31
C GLN A 236 -15.77 3.95 9.64
N GLY A 237 -15.94 2.68 9.27
CA GLY A 237 -14.91 1.66 9.45
C GLY A 237 -13.61 1.92 8.66
N MET A 238 -13.67 2.70 7.58
CA MET A 238 -12.52 3.19 6.83
C MET A 238 -11.81 4.36 7.53
N TYR A 239 -12.53 5.30 8.14
CA TYR A 239 -11.94 6.37 8.95
C TYR A 239 -11.27 5.83 10.22
N ASP A 240 -11.86 4.81 10.84
CA ASP A 240 -11.34 4.16 12.05
C ASP A 240 -10.21 3.14 11.75
N ALA A 241 -9.79 2.98 10.49
CA ALA A 241 -8.74 2.03 10.10
C ALA A 241 -7.33 2.61 10.32
N PRO A 242 -6.36 1.86 10.88
CA PRO A 242 -4.99 2.35 10.95
C PRO A 242 -4.39 2.61 9.55
N PRO A 243 -3.75 3.77 9.31
CA PRO A 243 -3.09 4.08 8.03
C PRO A 243 -1.93 3.12 7.73
N ASP A 244 -1.46 3.09 6.48
CA ASP A 244 -0.25 2.32 6.18
C ASP A 244 1.00 3.04 6.71
N PRO A 245 1.96 2.33 7.34
CA PRO A 245 3.15 2.96 7.91
C PRO A 245 3.93 3.77 6.87
N GLY A 246 4.03 5.08 7.10
CA GLY A 246 4.70 6.03 6.19
C GLY A 246 3.80 6.66 5.12
N VAL A 247 2.48 6.49 5.19
CA VAL A 247 1.53 7.36 4.45
C VAL A 247 1.63 8.79 4.98
N LEU A 248 1.49 9.75 4.07
CA LEU A 248 1.42 11.17 4.38
C LEU A 248 0.19 11.47 5.26
N SER A 249 0.41 11.62 6.56
CA SER A 249 -0.57 12.11 7.53
C SER A 249 -0.38 13.61 7.79
N VAL A 250 -1.45 14.25 8.27
CA VAL A 250 -1.35 15.55 8.94
C VAL A 250 -1.68 15.33 10.41
N GLU A 251 -0.68 15.46 11.26
CA GLU A 251 -0.84 15.36 12.71
C GLU A 251 -1.14 16.73 13.28
N LYS A 252 -2.03 16.80 14.28
CA LYS A 252 -2.42 18.06 14.91
C LYS A 252 -1.95 18.09 16.36
N TYR A 253 -1.26 19.15 16.75
CA TYR A 253 -0.68 19.29 18.08
C TYR A 253 -1.08 20.63 18.72
N VAL A 254 -1.09 20.65 20.04
CA VAL A 254 -1.10 21.87 20.86
C VAL A 254 0.30 22.05 21.43
N THR A 255 0.96 23.14 21.04
CA THR A 255 2.27 23.53 21.59
C THR A 255 2.18 23.88 23.09
N GLU A 256 3.32 23.93 23.78
CA GLU A 256 3.41 24.40 25.17
C GLU A 256 2.83 25.81 25.39
N GLU A 257 2.81 26.65 24.34
CA GLU A 257 2.23 28.01 24.36
C GLU A 257 0.71 28.03 24.06
N ASN A 258 0.03 26.87 24.02
CA ASN A 258 -1.36 26.68 23.60
C ASN A 258 -1.68 27.12 22.15
N LYS A 259 -0.67 27.32 21.29
CA LYS A 259 -0.87 27.45 19.83
C LYS A 259 -1.21 26.08 19.24
N ARG A 260 -2.19 26.02 18.34
CA ARG A 260 -2.53 24.86 17.52
C ARG A 260 -1.63 24.80 16.28
N LEU A 261 -1.24 23.59 15.92
CA LEU A 261 -0.29 23.27 14.85
C LEU A 261 -0.81 22.12 14.00
N SER A 262 -0.86 22.28 12.68
CA SER A 262 -1.07 21.17 11.73
C SER A 262 0.26 20.81 11.05
N PHE A 263 0.77 19.61 11.30
CA PHE A 263 2.09 19.16 10.83
C PHE A 263 1.98 18.08 9.75
N ALA A 264 2.63 18.28 8.60
CA ALA A 264 2.70 17.30 7.51
C ALA A 264 4.15 16.81 7.29
N ASN A 265 4.35 15.49 7.40
CA ASN A 265 5.65 14.87 7.17
C ASN A 265 5.84 14.45 5.70
N VAL A 266 6.54 15.28 4.92
CA VAL A 266 6.82 15.06 3.49
C VAL A 266 8.30 14.65 3.28
N LEU A 267 9.04 14.30 4.35
CA LEU A 267 10.47 13.92 4.30
C LEU A 267 10.75 12.66 3.46
N ALA A 268 9.72 11.86 3.15
CA ALA A 268 9.79 10.69 2.29
C ALA A 268 9.72 11.01 0.78
N ALA A 269 9.34 12.23 0.38
CA ALA A 269 9.30 12.63 -1.04
C ALA A 269 10.73 12.80 -1.57
N ASN A 270 11.13 12.02 -2.58
CA ASN A 270 12.54 11.97 -3.00
C ASN A 270 12.97 13.20 -3.83
N ASP A 271 12.05 13.82 -4.54
CA ASP A 271 12.29 14.86 -5.56
C ASP A 271 11.38 16.10 -5.38
N PRO A 272 11.75 17.25 -5.98
CA PRO A 272 10.97 18.50 -5.99
C PRO A 272 9.50 18.38 -6.41
N GLU A 273 9.23 17.65 -7.49
CA GLU A 273 7.91 17.61 -8.14
C GLU A 273 6.91 16.83 -7.28
N SER A 274 7.32 15.64 -6.79
CA SER A 274 6.56 14.86 -5.81
C SER A 274 6.33 15.64 -4.51
N THR A 275 7.30 16.46 -4.08
CA THR A 275 7.19 17.29 -2.88
C THR A 275 6.12 18.37 -3.07
N LEU A 276 6.17 19.12 -4.19
CA LEU A 276 5.18 20.14 -4.53
C LEU A 276 3.78 19.55 -4.72
N MET A 277 3.66 18.42 -5.43
CA MET A 277 2.40 17.72 -5.64
C MET A 277 1.73 17.36 -4.31
N ASN A 278 2.48 16.74 -3.38
CA ASN A 278 1.98 16.37 -2.06
C ASN A 278 1.48 17.58 -1.27
N ILE A 279 2.22 18.69 -1.27
CA ILE A 279 1.90 19.86 -0.43
C ILE A 279 0.73 20.67 -0.99
N ASN A 280 0.70 20.89 -2.31
CA ASN A 280 -0.44 21.55 -2.95
C ASN A 280 -1.73 20.73 -2.77
N GLN A 281 -1.63 19.40 -2.84
CA GLN A 281 -2.78 18.53 -2.60
C GLN A 281 -3.29 18.57 -1.14
N LEU A 282 -2.39 18.66 -0.15
CA LEU A 282 -2.78 18.87 1.25
C LEU A 282 -3.43 20.25 1.49
N LEU A 283 -3.00 21.29 0.77
CA LEU A 283 -3.61 22.62 0.79
C LEU A 283 -5.01 22.63 0.15
N ASP A 284 -5.17 22.02 -1.02
CA ASP A 284 -6.44 21.94 -1.75
C ASP A 284 -7.52 21.18 -0.97
N LEU A 285 -7.12 20.16 -0.20
CA LEU A 285 -8.00 19.42 0.71
C LEU A 285 -8.29 20.17 2.03
N GLY A 286 -7.61 21.29 2.31
CA GLY A 286 -7.71 22.03 3.57
C GLY A 286 -7.14 21.30 4.80
N ALA A 287 -6.40 20.21 4.58
CA ALA A 287 -5.77 19.40 5.61
C ALA A 287 -4.59 20.14 6.26
N ILE A 288 -3.84 20.90 5.46
CA ILE A 288 -2.98 22.00 5.93
C ILE A 288 -3.54 23.32 5.40
N ARG A 289 -3.26 24.42 6.09
CA ARG A 289 -3.79 25.76 5.80
C ARG A 289 -2.71 26.82 5.92
N ARG A 290 -2.94 27.98 5.32
CA ARG A 290 -2.11 29.17 5.51
C ARG A 290 -2.53 29.88 6.81
N PRO A 291 -1.61 30.40 7.65
CA PRO A 291 -0.17 30.55 7.44
C PRO A 291 0.60 29.23 7.34
N LEU A 292 1.47 29.12 6.33
CA LEU A 292 2.18 27.90 5.97
C LEU A 292 3.68 28.06 6.22
N ASN A 293 4.27 27.16 7.00
CA ASN A 293 5.68 27.17 7.33
C ASN A 293 6.34 25.90 6.78
N VAL A 294 7.58 26.01 6.31
CA VAL A 294 8.33 24.89 5.73
C VAL A 294 9.60 24.65 6.53
N VAL A 295 9.90 23.39 6.82
CA VAL A 295 11.19 22.95 7.38
C VAL A 295 11.95 22.16 6.32
N ILE A 296 13.16 22.60 5.98
CA ILE A 296 14.08 21.86 5.12
C ILE A 296 15.11 21.15 6.00
N ASN A 297 15.11 19.81 6.06
CA ASN A 297 16.18 19.07 6.73
C ASN A 297 17.34 18.74 5.76
N CYS A 298 18.50 19.35 6.03
CA CYS A 298 19.73 19.22 5.25
C CYS A 298 20.63 18.07 5.74
N ARG A 299 21.24 17.34 4.80
CA ARG A 299 22.18 16.24 5.09
C ARG A 299 23.52 16.42 4.35
N PRO A 300 24.69 16.10 4.94
CA PRO A 300 25.98 16.47 4.34
C PRO A 300 26.36 15.62 3.12
N ASP A 301 25.87 14.39 2.99
CA ASP A 301 26.05 13.54 1.80
C ASP A 301 25.05 13.83 0.67
N ARG A 302 24.13 14.79 0.86
CA ARG A 302 23.05 15.10 -0.10
C ARG A 302 22.88 16.60 -0.40
N VAL A 303 23.99 17.32 -0.49
CA VAL A 303 24.07 18.77 -0.76
C VAL A 303 23.19 19.22 -1.93
N GLU A 304 23.22 18.49 -3.06
CA GLU A 304 22.39 18.80 -4.25
C GLU A 304 20.89 18.73 -3.94
N ARG A 305 20.44 17.68 -3.24
CA ARG A 305 19.04 17.51 -2.83
C ARG A 305 18.61 18.58 -1.81
N ASN A 306 19.50 19.03 -0.93
CA ASN A 306 19.22 20.14 -0.03
C ASN A 306 18.93 21.42 -0.84
N GLY A 307 19.72 21.69 -1.90
CA GLY A 307 19.51 22.81 -2.82
C GLY A 307 18.18 22.73 -3.56
N GLN A 308 17.86 21.56 -4.13
CA GLN A 308 16.58 21.29 -4.81
C GLN A 308 15.34 21.57 -3.93
N MET A 309 15.42 21.35 -2.61
CA MET A 309 14.34 21.71 -1.68
C MET A 309 14.25 23.22 -1.41
N GLY A 310 15.36 23.96 -1.56
CA GLY A 310 15.38 25.42 -1.52
C GLY A 310 14.79 26.06 -2.78
N GLU A 311 15.01 25.45 -3.95
CA GLU A 311 14.52 25.94 -5.24
C GLU A 311 12.98 26.01 -5.32
N ILE A 312 12.26 25.08 -4.67
CA ILE A 312 10.77 25.01 -4.68
C ILE A 312 10.05 25.94 -3.69
N ILE A 313 10.78 26.71 -2.89
CA ILE A 313 10.17 27.64 -1.92
C ILE A 313 9.20 28.67 -2.54
N PRO A 314 9.44 29.25 -3.73
CA PRO A 314 8.49 30.18 -4.36
C PRO A 314 7.14 29.57 -4.71
N ASP A 315 7.12 28.29 -5.09
CA ASP A 315 5.89 27.58 -5.45
C ASP A 315 5.05 27.25 -4.20
N LEU A 316 5.70 26.96 -3.08
CA LEU A 316 5.05 26.74 -1.78
C LEU A 316 4.51 28.02 -1.14
N GLN A 317 5.16 29.16 -1.40
CA GLN A 317 4.85 30.48 -0.84
C GLN A 317 4.74 30.52 0.71
N PRO A 318 5.73 30.04 1.48
CA PRO A 318 5.61 29.96 2.94
C PRO A 318 5.81 31.31 3.64
N ASP A 319 5.24 31.44 4.84
CA ASP A 319 5.44 32.55 5.78
C ASP A 319 6.86 32.51 6.39
N HIS A 320 7.33 31.33 6.79
CA HIS A 320 8.70 31.08 7.26
C HIS A 320 9.30 29.82 6.64
N VAL A 321 10.62 29.87 6.37
CA VAL A 321 11.41 28.71 5.95
C VAL A 321 12.46 28.41 7.01
N PHE A 322 12.24 27.37 7.80
CA PHE A 322 13.21 26.88 8.76
C PHE A 322 14.16 25.91 8.06
N VAL A 323 15.46 26.05 8.26
CA VAL A 323 16.44 25.11 7.70
C VAL A 323 17.21 24.45 8.84
N ILE A 324 17.03 23.13 8.99
CA ILE A 324 17.68 22.31 10.01
C ILE A 324 18.69 21.37 9.35
N GLY A 325 19.46 20.65 10.17
CA GLY A 325 20.49 19.71 9.75
C GLY A 325 21.79 20.41 9.33
N HIS A 326 22.59 19.74 8.52
CA HIS A 326 23.89 20.26 8.08
C HIS A 326 24.24 19.79 6.66
N PRO A 327 24.83 20.63 5.79
CA PRO A 327 25.04 22.06 5.94
C PRO A 327 23.80 22.87 5.51
N ALA A 328 23.14 23.58 6.42
CA ALA A 328 21.92 24.34 6.14
C ALA A 328 22.04 25.33 4.96
N LYS A 329 23.22 25.96 4.80
CA LYS A 329 23.52 26.84 3.65
C LYS A 329 23.26 26.22 2.28
N SER A 330 23.43 24.90 2.14
CA SER A 330 23.16 24.22 0.87
C SER A 330 21.73 24.32 0.37
N ALA A 331 20.74 24.46 1.29
CA ALA A 331 19.37 24.83 0.92
C ALA A 331 19.21 26.35 0.84
N ILE A 332 19.67 27.11 1.84
CA ILE A 332 19.44 28.56 1.96
C ILE A 332 19.99 29.34 0.76
N ASP A 333 21.17 28.96 0.25
CA ASP A 333 21.79 29.64 -0.90
C ASP A 333 20.99 29.41 -2.19
N ALA A 334 20.31 28.26 -2.31
CA ALA A 334 19.45 27.90 -3.44
C ALA A 334 18.03 28.51 -3.38
N ILE A 335 17.54 28.91 -2.20
CA ILE A 335 16.29 29.67 -2.06
C ILE A 335 16.40 30.98 -2.89
N PRO A 336 15.45 31.27 -3.81
CA PRO A 336 15.49 32.51 -4.59
C PRO A 336 15.51 33.77 -3.72
N ALA A 337 16.20 34.81 -4.19
CA ALA A 337 16.57 35.96 -3.36
C ALA A 337 15.39 36.74 -2.76
N GLU A 338 14.22 36.67 -3.39
CA GLU A 338 12.97 37.30 -2.94
C GLU A 338 12.25 36.54 -1.79
N TRP A 339 12.67 35.30 -1.49
CA TRP A 339 12.15 34.45 -0.40
C TRP A 339 13.17 34.22 0.72
N ARG A 340 14.44 34.55 0.48
CA ARG A 340 15.55 34.23 1.39
C ARG A 340 15.52 35.04 2.70
N ASP A 341 14.81 36.16 2.75
CA ASP A 341 14.55 36.92 3.97
C ASP A 341 13.64 36.18 4.97
N ARG A 342 12.83 35.23 4.49
CA ARG A 342 11.99 34.34 5.30
C ARG A 342 12.76 33.13 5.85
N ALA A 343 14.00 32.93 5.43
CA ALA A 343 14.81 31.79 5.82
C ALA A 343 15.45 31.99 7.20
N VAL A 344 15.26 31.03 8.11
CA VAL A 344 15.87 30.98 9.44
C VAL A 344 16.81 29.79 9.50
N ASP A 345 18.11 30.07 9.65
CA ASP A 345 19.14 29.03 9.84
C ASP A 345 19.04 28.45 11.26
N LEU A 346 18.43 27.28 11.34
CA LEU A 346 18.33 26.46 12.54
C LEU A 346 19.28 25.26 12.51
N GLY A 347 20.20 25.21 11.54
CA GLY A 347 21.08 24.06 11.35
C GLY A 347 22.34 24.06 12.23
N GLY A 348 23.14 23.00 12.04
CA GLY A 348 24.43 22.79 12.69
C GLY A 348 24.62 21.35 13.16
N GLU A 349 25.85 20.82 13.06
CA GLU A 349 26.17 19.40 13.35
C GLU A 349 25.84 18.95 14.79
N ARG A 350 25.61 19.88 15.72
CA ARG A 350 25.40 19.63 17.16
C ARG A 350 24.44 20.63 17.80
N ARG A 351 23.50 21.19 17.03
CA ARG A 351 22.47 22.04 17.63
C ARG A 351 21.47 21.15 18.35
N ASP A 352 21.19 21.49 19.61
CA ASP A 352 20.24 20.75 20.43
C ASP A 352 18.82 20.79 19.85
N ALA A 353 18.12 19.65 19.87
CA ALA A 353 16.80 19.47 19.29
C ALA A 353 15.77 20.40 19.93
N HIS A 354 15.72 20.41 21.26
CA HIS A 354 14.81 21.25 22.03
C HIS A 354 15.08 22.74 21.75
N ALA A 355 16.35 23.15 21.67
CA ALA A 355 16.72 24.52 21.38
C ALA A 355 16.30 25.02 19.98
N PHE A 356 16.33 24.16 18.94
CA PHE A 356 15.81 24.57 17.62
C PHE A 356 14.28 24.51 17.56
N MET A 357 13.65 23.53 18.23
CA MET A 357 12.19 23.40 18.28
C MET A 357 11.52 24.56 19.00
N THR A 358 12.05 25.01 20.14
CA THR A 358 11.52 26.20 20.84
C THR A 358 11.62 27.46 19.96
N GLU A 359 12.71 27.65 19.20
CA GLU A 359 12.83 28.79 18.28
C GLU A 359 11.87 28.69 17.09
N LEU A 360 11.68 27.49 16.53
CA LEU A 360 10.76 27.21 15.44
C LEU A 360 9.31 27.51 15.85
N LEU A 361 8.83 26.88 16.93
CA LEU A 361 7.45 27.01 17.41
C LEU A 361 7.15 28.43 17.94
N GLY A 362 8.14 29.08 18.57
CA GLY A 362 8.01 30.45 19.06
C GLY A 362 7.74 31.47 17.96
N ARG A 363 8.32 31.27 16.76
CA ARG A 363 8.13 32.13 15.58
C ARG A 363 6.80 31.89 14.86
N MET A 364 6.15 30.76 15.08
CA MET A 364 4.90 30.39 14.41
C MET A 364 3.66 31.00 15.08
N SER A 365 2.61 31.21 14.27
CA SER A 365 1.30 31.72 14.69
C SER A 365 0.34 30.58 15.10
N ASP A 366 -0.67 30.90 15.92
CA ASP A 366 -1.76 29.95 16.24
C ASP A 366 -2.54 29.53 14.97
N GLY A 367 -2.85 28.24 14.86
CA GLY A 367 -3.56 27.65 13.72
C GLY A 367 -2.75 27.58 12.44
N SER A 368 -1.42 27.79 12.50
CA SER A 368 -0.54 27.66 11.35
C SER A 368 -0.17 26.21 11.03
N SER A 369 0.24 25.96 9.80
CA SER A 369 0.73 24.65 9.36
C SER A 369 2.24 24.62 9.23
N LEU A 370 2.82 23.44 9.43
CA LEU A 370 4.25 23.14 9.27
C LEU A 370 4.42 21.94 8.35
N VAL A 371 5.29 22.04 7.36
CA VAL A 371 5.61 20.94 6.46
C VAL A 371 7.09 20.63 6.51
N ALA A 372 7.45 19.38 6.80
CA ALA A 372 8.84 18.94 6.77
C ALA A 372 9.19 18.34 5.38
N ILE A 373 10.20 18.91 4.71
CA ILE A 373 10.73 18.49 3.41
C ILE A 373 12.24 18.23 3.46
N GLY A 374 12.77 17.52 2.46
CA GLY A 374 14.18 17.14 2.42
C GLY A 374 14.45 15.78 3.04
N ASN A 375 15.49 15.64 3.84
CA ASN A 375 16.01 14.33 4.26
C ASN A 375 15.31 13.84 5.54
N ILE A 376 14.99 12.55 5.64
CA ILE A 376 14.41 12.02 6.88
C ILE A 376 15.44 11.96 8.03
N HIS A 377 16.67 11.53 7.74
CA HIS A 377 17.67 11.24 8.77
C HIS A 377 18.30 12.46 9.45
N GLY A 378 18.76 12.28 10.70
CA GLY A 378 19.44 13.28 11.51
C GLY A 378 18.43 14.16 12.25
N GLN A 379 18.57 15.49 12.17
CA GLN A 379 17.65 16.41 12.85
C GLN A 379 16.19 16.32 12.38
N GLY A 380 15.92 15.65 11.25
CA GLY A 380 14.58 15.29 10.82
C GLY A 380 13.95 14.16 11.65
N GLU A 381 14.73 13.21 12.16
CA GLU A 381 14.26 12.20 13.12
C GLU A 381 14.00 12.86 14.48
N GLU A 382 14.92 13.72 14.95
CA GLU A 382 14.77 14.51 16.19
C GLU A 382 13.53 15.43 16.16
N LEU A 383 13.24 16.06 15.01
CA LEU A 383 12.03 16.86 14.78
C LEU A 383 10.75 16.03 14.96
N LEU A 384 10.71 14.82 14.40
CA LEU A 384 9.55 13.93 14.47
C LEU A 384 9.37 13.38 15.89
N GLU A 385 10.45 13.01 16.58
CA GLU A 385 10.41 12.56 17.97
C GLU A 385 9.88 13.65 18.89
N TYR A 386 10.37 14.90 18.78
CA TYR A 386 9.88 16.02 19.60
C TYR A 386 8.41 16.35 19.33
N LEU A 387 7.97 16.35 18.06
CA LEU A 387 6.57 16.60 17.72
C LEU A 387 5.63 15.50 18.28
N ALA A 388 6.07 14.24 18.30
CA ALA A 388 5.31 13.14 18.86
C ALA A 388 5.16 13.18 20.40
N GLU A 389 5.97 13.99 21.11
CA GLU A 389 5.80 14.25 22.55
C GLU A 389 4.77 15.37 22.85
N LEU A 390 4.36 16.16 21.85
CA LEU A 390 3.38 17.22 22.06
C LEU A 390 1.96 16.66 22.26
N PRO A 391 1.13 17.31 23.10
CA PRO A 391 -0.30 16.98 23.20
C PRO A 391 -0.99 17.05 21.84
N ALA A 392 -1.74 15.99 21.49
CA ALA A 392 -2.59 16.01 20.30
C ALA A 392 -3.71 17.04 20.44
N ASP A 393 -4.01 17.78 19.37
CA ASP A 393 -5.16 18.67 19.33
C ASP A 393 -6.44 17.88 19.00
N GLU A 394 -7.14 17.46 20.05
CA GLU A 394 -8.45 16.80 19.96
C GLU A 394 -9.60 17.79 19.69
N THR A 395 -9.35 19.09 19.50
CA THR A 395 -10.45 20.02 19.17
C THR A 395 -10.99 19.73 17.75
N PRO A 396 -12.32 19.49 17.60
CA PRO A 396 -12.91 19.36 16.28
C PRO A 396 -12.66 20.64 15.47
N ASP A 397 -12.35 20.50 14.18
CA ASP A 397 -12.31 21.67 13.30
C ASP A 397 -13.65 22.38 13.35
N ALA A 398 -13.66 23.71 13.46
CA ALA A 398 -14.88 24.50 13.39
C ALA A 398 -15.61 24.38 12.02
N ASP A 399 -14.92 23.81 11.01
CA ASP A 399 -15.41 23.48 9.67
C ASP A 399 -15.58 21.96 9.42
N GLN A 400 -15.40 21.11 10.45
CA GLN A 400 -15.91 19.73 10.43
C GLN A 400 -17.37 19.76 10.89
N PRO A 401 -18.31 19.14 10.16
CA PRO A 401 -19.65 18.92 10.69
C PRO A 401 -19.56 18.07 11.96
N ALA A 402 -20.17 18.54 13.05
CA ALA A 402 -20.34 17.70 14.22
C ALA A 402 -21.09 16.42 13.82
N GLY A 403 -20.56 15.25 14.23
CA GLY A 403 -21.25 13.97 14.07
C GLY A 403 -22.69 14.04 14.59
N PRO A 404 -23.63 13.28 14.01
CA PRO A 404 -25.05 13.64 13.94
C PRO A 404 -25.74 13.81 15.30
N ALA A 405 -25.68 15.02 15.84
CA ALA A 405 -26.43 15.45 17.01
C ALA A 405 -27.90 15.72 16.64
N GLN A 406 -28.82 15.29 17.51
CA GLN A 406 -30.25 15.26 17.23
C GLN A 406 -30.86 16.65 16.97
N GLN A 407 -31.67 16.75 15.91
CA GLN A 407 -32.34 17.98 15.48
C GLN A 407 -33.28 18.56 16.55
N THR A 408 -33.18 19.87 16.84
CA THR A 408 -34.28 20.65 17.42
C THR A 408 -34.34 22.09 16.88
N GLY A 409 -35.46 22.44 16.22
CA GLY A 409 -36.01 23.82 16.16
C GLY A 409 -35.34 24.86 15.23
N PRO A 410 -36.10 25.56 14.34
CA PRO A 410 -35.54 26.60 13.46
C PRO A 410 -35.58 28.03 14.04
N GLY A 411 -34.56 28.84 13.72
CA GLY A 411 -34.47 30.29 13.98
C GLY A 411 -33.96 31.06 12.74
N PRO A 412 -34.27 32.37 12.58
CA PRO A 412 -34.34 32.99 11.25
C PRO A 412 -33.03 33.55 10.68
N ALA A 413 -32.99 33.62 9.34
CA ALA A 413 -31.85 34.06 8.55
C ALA A 413 -31.57 35.58 8.60
N ALA A 414 -30.29 35.94 8.53
CA ALA A 414 -29.80 37.28 8.22
C ALA A 414 -28.93 37.25 6.96
N ARG A 415 -29.13 38.22 6.05
CA ARG A 415 -28.39 38.33 4.77
C ARG A 415 -27.15 39.22 4.95
N GLY A 416 -26.00 38.75 4.47
CA GLY A 416 -24.77 39.53 4.25
C GLY A 416 -24.47 39.71 2.74
N PRO A 417 -23.66 40.70 2.34
CA PRO A 417 -23.58 41.16 0.95
C PRO A 417 -22.66 40.32 0.04
N ALA A 418 -22.90 40.43 -1.27
CA ALA A 418 -22.17 39.70 -2.30
C ALA A 418 -20.72 40.17 -2.48
N ALA A 419 -19.80 39.21 -2.62
CA ALA A 419 -18.42 39.44 -3.04
C ALA A 419 -18.26 39.28 -4.57
N VAL A 420 -17.33 40.05 -5.14
CA VAL A 420 -17.03 40.12 -6.58
C VAL A 420 -16.25 38.86 -7.02
N PRO A 421 -16.50 38.28 -8.22
CA PRO A 421 -15.85 37.04 -8.63
C PRO A 421 -14.34 37.23 -8.89
N ALA A 422 -13.52 36.46 -8.19
CA ALA A 422 -12.12 36.28 -8.55
C ALA A 422 -12.00 35.53 -9.89
N GLN A 423 -11.06 35.95 -10.74
CA GLN A 423 -10.82 35.31 -12.03
C GLN A 423 -10.28 33.90 -11.81
N GLN A 424 -10.98 32.89 -12.36
CA GLN A 424 -10.54 31.51 -12.31
C GLN A 424 -9.25 31.34 -13.12
N VAL A 425 -8.14 31.07 -12.42
CA VAL A 425 -6.94 30.50 -13.03
C VAL A 425 -7.31 29.11 -13.58
N PRO A 426 -6.89 28.73 -14.81
CA PRO A 426 -7.25 27.43 -15.37
C PRO A 426 -6.77 26.29 -14.47
N ARG A 427 -7.69 25.41 -14.04
CA ARG A 427 -7.34 24.14 -13.39
C ARG A 427 -6.48 23.32 -14.35
N LEU A 428 -5.26 22.99 -13.94
CA LEU A 428 -4.49 21.93 -14.57
C LEU A 428 -5.07 20.59 -14.11
N ASP A 429 -5.42 19.74 -15.07
CA ASP A 429 -5.73 18.34 -14.85
C ASP A 429 -4.41 17.56 -14.72
N PRO A 430 -4.10 16.95 -13.56
CA PRO A 430 -2.87 16.17 -13.37
C PRO A 430 -2.77 14.92 -14.24
N PHE A 431 -3.85 14.53 -14.92
CA PHE A 431 -3.93 13.38 -15.80
C PHE A 431 -3.95 13.77 -17.29
N ALA A 432 -3.84 15.06 -17.62
CA ALA A 432 -3.69 15.50 -19.01
C ALA A 432 -2.35 15.01 -19.59
N ALA A 433 -2.40 14.38 -20.76
CA ALA A 433 -1.21 13.98 -21.49
C ALA A 433 -0.32 15.19 -21.80
N TYR A 434 1.00 15.03 -21.63
CA TYR A 434 1.95 16.12 -21.88
C TYR A 434 1.82 16.68 -23.31
N PRO A 435 1.95 18.01 -23.51
CA PRO A 435 1.98 18.59 -24.85
C PRO A 435 3.07 17.95 -25.70
N THR A 436 2.82 17.70 -26.99
CA THR A 436 3.76 16.97 -27.88
C THR A 436 5.18 17.58 -27.91
N ALA A 437 5.28 18.91 -27.73
CA ALA A 437 6.55 19.64 -27.61
C ALA A 437 7.35 19.36 -26.31
N TYR A 438 6.80 18.61 -25.35
CA TYR A 438 7.49 18.04 -24.20
C TYR A 438 8.03 16.66 -24.55
N GLU A 439 7.23 15.77 -25.14
CA GLU A 439 7.68 14.44 -25.60
C GLU A 439 8.85 14.53 -26.59
N GLU A 440 8.82 15.48 -27.52
CA GLU A 440 9.89 15.69 -28.49
C GLU A 440 11.20 16.13 -27.82
N ARG A 441 11.14 16.98 -26.80
CA ARG A 441 12.31 17.37 -26.00
C ARG A 441 12.84 16.20 -25.17
N TYR A 442 11.96 15.42 -24.55
CA TYR A 442 12.33 14.25 -23.77
C TYR A 442 12.95 13.12 -24.63
N ARG A 443 12.49 12.95 -25.88
CA ARG A 443 13.12 12.05 -26.85
C ARG A 443 14.47 12.57 -27.36
N ALA A 444 14.63 13.88 -27.54
CA ALA A 444 15.89 14.46 -28.02
C ALA A 444 17.04 14.24 -27.02
N ASP A 445 16.77 14.29 -25.71
CA ASP A 445 17.78 14.20 -24.66
C ASP A 445 18.40 12.79 -24.52
N ARG A 446 17.73 11.73 -25.02
CA ARG A 446 18.30 10.38 -25.17
C ARG A 446 19.05 10.16 -26.50
N GLY A 447 19.21 11.20 -27.33
CA GLY A 447 19.75 11.14 -28.69
C GLY A 447 21.28 11.13 -28.86
N GLY A 448 22.05 10.63 -27.89
CA GLY A 448 23.51 10.47 -28.01
C GLY A 448 23.91 9.35 -28.99
N PRO A 449 25.01 9.48 -29.77
CA PRO A 449 25.23 8.62 -30.93
C PRO A 449 25.69 7.19 -30.56
N HIS A 450 24.75 6.24 -30.54
CA HIS A 450 25.08 4.82 -30.50
C HIS A 450 25.86 4.38 -31.76
N ARG A 451 27.12 4.01 -31.53
CA ARG A 451 28.04 3.48 -32.54
C ARG A 451 27.50 2.15 -33.08
N ARG A 452 26.89 2.16 -34.28
CA ARG A 452 26.40 0.94 -34.96
C ARG A 452 27.52 -0.06 -35.16
N VAL A 453 27.52 -1.16 -34.40
CA VAL A 453 28.26 -2.38 -34.75
C VAL A 453 27.39 -3.14 -35.75
N ALA A 454 27.77 -3.10 -37.02
CA ALA A 454 27.08 -3.84 -38.06
C ALA A 454 27.47 -5.32 -37.99
N HIS A 455 26.55 -6.18 -37.56
CA HIS A 455 26.64 -7.60 -37.88
C HIS A 455 26.45 -7.76 -39.40
N ARG A 456 27.44 -8.39 -40.06
CA ARG A 456 27.29 -8.91 -41.41
C ARG A 456 27.00 -10.40 -41.31
N ASP A 457 25.95 -10.83 -41.98
CA ASP A 457 25.74 -12.25 -42.29
C ASP A 457 26.84 -12.75 -43.22
N ALA A 458 27.37 -13.94 -42.93
CA ALA A 458 28.18 -14.71 -43.85
C ALA A 458 27.97 -16.19 -43.57
N ASP A 459 27.37 -16.86 -44.55
CA ASP A 459 27.04 -18.28 -44.53
C ASP A 459 28.26 -19.15 -44.92
N ARG A 460 28.23 -20.42 -44.51
CA ARG A 460 28.96 -21.60 -45.04
C ARG A 460 30.44 -21.91 -44.69
N GLU A 461 30.60 -23.23 -44.54
CA GLU A 461 31.77 -24.11 -44.77
C GLU A 461 32.95 -24.08 -43.77
N GLY A 462 33.22 -25.27 -43.19
CA GLY A 462 34.49 -25.59 -42.49
C GLY A 462 35.58 -26.05 -43.48
N PRO A 463 36.65 -26.79 -43.08
CA PRO A 463 36.79 -27.62 -41.87
C PRO A 463 38.18 -27.55 -41.16
N HIS A 464 38.46 -28.53 -40.29
CA HIS A 464 39.76 -29.03 -39.77
C HIS A 464 40.27 -28.65 -38.36
N LEU A 465 40.39 -29.70 -37.53
CA LEU A 465 41.34 -29.87 -36.41
C LEU A 465 42.74 -30.22 -36.98
N PRO A 466 43.87 -29.85 -36.32
CA PRO A 466 44.40 -30.52 -35.10
C PRO A 466 44.96 -29.52 -34.05
N GLY A 467 45.46 -29.88 -32.86
CA GLY A 467 45.58 -31.15 -32.13
C GLY A 467 46.65 -31.05 -31.03
N ALA A 468 46.51 -31.82 -29.92
CA ALA A 468 47.49 -32.13 -28.86
C ALA A 468 48.28 -31.00 -28.12
N GLY A 469 48.33 -31.07 -26.78
CA GLY A 469 49.20 -30.20 -25.96
C GLY A 469 49.00 -30.36 -24.44
N SER A 470 49.60 -31.39 -23.84
CA SER A 470 49.56 -31.68 -22.40
C SER A 470 50.69 -31.01 -21.61
N HIS A 471 50.43 -30.44 -20.43
CA HIS A 471 51.45 -30.27 -19.37
C HIS A 471 50.85 -30.34 -17.95
N GLN A 472 51.49 -31.15 -17.09
CA GLN A 472 51.35 -31.22 -15.62
C GLN A 472 52.67 -30.81 -14.93
N VAL A 473 52.67 -30.75 -13.58
CA VAL A 473 53.81 -30.71 -12.61
C VAL A 473 54.39 -29.28 -12.40
N GLN A 474 54.69 -28.71 -11.21
CA GLN A 474 54.70 -29.11 -9.77
C GLN A 474 54.35 -27.87 -8.88
N GLY A 475 54.11 -27.90 -7.56
CA GLY A 475 53.90 -29.00 -6.61
C GLY A 475 54.78 -29.02 -5.33
N VAL A 476 54.63 -28.06 -4.39
CA VAL A 476 55.32 -28.08 -3.06
C VAL A 476 54.42 -27.60 -1.90
N ASP A 477 54.46 -28.36 -0.81
CA ASP A 477 53.97 -28.16 0.58
C ASP A 477 55.01 -28.93 1.48
N PRO A 478 54.98 -29.06 2.84
CA PRO A 478 54.08 -28.51 3.88
C PRO A 478 54.82 -28.01 5.17
N GLY A 479 54.08 -27.72 6.27
CA GLY A 479 54.68 -27.84 7.63
C GLY A 479 53.97 -27.26 8.88
N LEU A 480 53.42 -28.16 9.72
CA LEU A 480 53.35 -28.15 11.22
C LEU A 480 52.28 -27.34 12.01
N GLY A 481 51.51 -28.06 12.86
CA GLY A 481 50.79 -27.59 14.07
C GLY A 481 51.51 -28.05 15.36
N PRO A 482 50.87 -28.58 16.45
CA PRO A 482 49.43 -28.70 16.79
C PRO A 482 49.08 -28.52 18.33
N ALA A 483 47.93 -29.09 18.79
CA ALA A 483 47.47 -29.39 20.18
C ALA A 483 46.81 -28.26 21.02
N HIS A 484 45.89 -28.45 21.99
CA HIS A 484 45.19 -29.58 22.67
C HIS A 484 43.67 -29.19 22.86
N ALA A 485 42.62 -30.02 22.83
CA ALA A 485 42.25 -31.28 23.52
C ALA A 485 41.70 -31.15 24.98
N ARG A 486 40.38 -31.40 25.16
CA ARG A 486 39.73 -32.09 26.32
C ARG A 486 38.23 -32.34 26.04
N GLY A 487 37.64 -33.40 26.59
CA GLY A 487 36.21 -33.76 26.40
C GLY A 487 35.47 -34.09 27.71
N VAL A 488 34.31 -34.77 27.56
CA VAL A 488 33.29 -35.31 28.53
C VAL A 488 31.92 -34.64 28.29
N GLY A 489 30.78 -35.35 28.29
CA GLY A 489 30.51 -36.80 28.38
C GLY A 489 29.05 -37.08 28.80
N GLU A 490 28.64 -38.37 28.86
CA GLU A 490 27.32 -38.86 29.33
C GLU A 490 26.08 -38.41 28.50
N GLY A 491 24.96 -39.15 28.38
CA GLY A 491 24.71 -40.56 28.73
C GLY A 491 23.24 -40.87 29.08
N CYS A 492 22.48 -41.53 28.18
CA CYS A 492 21.14 -42.14 28.40
C CYS A 492 19.99 -41.17 28.80
N GLY A 493 18.70 -41.50 28.64
CA GLY A 493 18.02 -42.67 28.06
C GLY A 493 16.48 -42.53 28.13
N GLU A 494 15.75 -43.57 27.67
CA GLU A 494 14.28 -43.72 27.71
C GLU A 494 13.44 -42.78 26.78
N GLY A 495 12.33 -43.21 26.16
CA GLY A 495 11.76 -44.56 26.07
C GLY A 495 10.23 -44.58 26.12
N ALA A 496 9.53 -44.51 24.97
CA ALA A 496 8.10 -44.82 24.89
C ALA A 496 7.69 -45.35 23.50
N VAL A 497 7.21 -46.59 23.47
CA VAL A 497 6.56 -47.28 22.34
C VAL A 497 5.17 -47.67 22.89
N VAL A 498 4.04 -47.56 22.17
CA VAL A 498 3.37 -48.70 21.49
C VAL A 498 1.98 -48.24 20.94
N GLN A 499 1.77 -48.46 19.63
CA GLN A 499 0.58 -48.95 18.88
C GLN A 499 -0.89 -48.58 19.26
N GLY A 500 -1.77 -48.51 18.22
CA GLY A 500 -3.23 -48.66 18.43
C GLY A 500 -4.19 -48.50 17.22
N LEU A 501 -4.19 -49.44 16.26
CA LEU A 501 -5.28 -49.85 15.34
C LEU A 501 -6.13 -48.84 14.49
N VAL A 502 -5.82 -48.83 13.19
CA VAL A 502 -6.66 -49.20 12.01
C VAL A 502 -8.21 -49.35 12.15
N ARG A 503 -8.96 -48.55 11.39
CA ARG A 503 -10.05 -48.86 10.40
C ARG A 503 -10.79 -47.53 10.07
N GLY A 504 -11.26 -47.22 8.87
CA GLY A 504 -11.25 -47.95 7.59
C GLY A 504 -12.67 -48.06 7.01
N GLU A 505 -13.16 -47.03 6.29
CA GLU A 505 -14.37 -47.14 5.48
C GLU A 505 -14.40 -46.17 4.28
N GLN A 506 -15.00 -46.60 3.17
CA GLN A 506 -15.09 -45.87 1.91
C GLN A 506 -16.45 -45.17 1.78
N GLY A 507 -16.46 -43.97 1.18
CA GLY A 507 -17.71 -43.25 0.90
C GLY A 507 -17.59 -42.35 -0.34
N GLN A 508 -17.85 -42.90 -1.52
CA GLN A 508 -18.09 -42.09 -2.72
C GLN A 508 -19.45 -41.38 -2.61
N ARG A 509 -19.48 -40.07 -2.90
CA ARG A 509 -20.66 -39.37 -3.46
C ARG A 509 -20.24 -38.03 -4.06
N GLY A 510 -20.60 -37.79 -5.32
CA GLY A 510 -20.34 -36.53 -6.01
C GLY A 510 -21.36 -35.45 -5.62
N GLY A 511 -20.89 -34.21 -5.48
CA GLY A 511 -21.71 -33.01 -5.28
C GLY A 511 -21.80 -32.17 -6.56
N ARG A 512 -23.00 -31.73 -6.91
CA ARG A 512 -23.26 -30.79 -8.02
C ARG A 512 -22.93 -29.34 -7.61
N PRO A 513 -22.66 -28.42 -8.55
CA PRO A 513 -22.36 -27.03 -8.23
C PRO A 513 -23.56 -26.31 -7.57
N LEU A 514 -23.24 -25.44 -6.62
CA LEU A 514 -24.19 -24.64 -5.86
C LEU A 514 -24.72 -23.47 -6.72
N ARG A 515 -26.03 -23.43 -6.99
CA ARG A 515 -26.67 -22.22 -7.53
C ARG A 515 -27.07 -21.29 -6.39
N VAL A 516 -26.42 -20.13 -6.31
CA VAL A 516 -26.89 -19.01 -5.48
C VAL A 516 -28.25 -18.54 -6.02
N ARG A 517 -29.27 -18.46 -5.16
CA ARG A 517 -30.58 -17.88 -5.50
C ARG A 517 -30.71 -16.51 -4.84
N LEU A 518 -30.81 -15.46 -5.66
CA LEU A 518 -31.29 -14.15 -5.22
C LEU A 518 -32.80 -14.20 -4.93
N PRO A 519 -33.30 -13.53 -3.88
CA PRO A 519 -34.73 -13.47 -3.59
C PRO A 519 -35.45 -12.42 -4.45
N VAL A 520 -36.24 -12.87 -5.42
CA VAL A 520 -37.14 -12.00 -6.19
C VAL A 520 -38.42 -11.72 -5.39
N ARG A 521 -38.64 -10.47 -4.96
CA ARG A 521 -39.93 -10.03 -4.37
C ARG A 521 -40.93 -9.64 -5.47
N GLY A 522 -41.84 -10.56 -5.81
CA GLY A 522 -43.01 -10.29 -6.67
C GLY A 522 -44.26 -9.94 -5.87
N ARG A 523 -44.99 -8.91 -6.30
CA ARG A 523 -46.26 -8.42 -5.67
C ARG A 523 -47.43 -9.39 -5.85
N ARG A 524 -48.38 -9.36 -4.90
CA ARG A 524 -49.86 -9.35 -5.05
C ARG A 524 -50.45 -8.99 -3.68
N SER A 525 -51.13 -7.86 -3.45
CA SER A 525 -52.42 -7.40 -3.98
C SER A 525 -53.59 -8.36 -3.66
N GLY A 526 -54.32 -8.04 -2.59
CA GLY A 526 -55.58 -8.68 -2.20
C GLY A 526 -56.42 -7.68 -1.42
N GLN A 527 -57.36 -7.03 -2.11
CA GLN A 527 -58.26 -6.02 -1.55
C GLN A 527 -59.67 -6.60 -1.61
N GLU A 528 -60.32 -6.82 -0.47
CA GLU A 528 -61.79 -6.76 -0.26
C GLU A 528 -62.14 -7.16 1.18
N GLY A 529 -63.14 -6.52 1.78
CA GLY A 529 -63.57 -6.79 3.16
C GLY A 529 -64.04 -5.56 3.94
N ARG A 530 -65.12 -4.91 3.50
CA ARG A 530 -65.82 -3.87 4.30
C ARG A 530 -66.55 -4.50 5.48
N ALA A 531 -66.43 -3.91 6.68
CA ALA A 531 -67.53 -3.40 7.52
C ALA A 531 -67.11 -3.18 8.98
N GLY A 532 -67.70 -2.19 9.67
CA GLY A 532 -67.72 -2.16 11.14
C GLY A 532 -67.26 -0.85 11.80
N HIS A 533 -68.24 -0.10 12.33
CA HIS A 533 -68.15 1.03 13.28
C HIS A 533 -66.87 1.12 14.15
N ALA A 534 -66.14 2.24 14.20
CA ALA A 534 -66.49 3.52 14.83
C ALA A 534 -66.49 3.49 16.38
N LEU A 535 -65.50 4.15 17.02
CA LEU A 535 -65.71 5.20 18.03
C LEU A 535 -64.39 5.78 18.57
N ARG A 536 -64.36 7.12 18.61
CA ARG A 536 -63.53 8.03 19.44
C ARG A 536 -62.65 7.38 20.53
N ARG A 537 -61.36 7.70 20.55
CA ARG A 537 -60.82 8.95 21.12
C ARG A 537 -59.47 9.29 20.52
#